data_AF-A0A7S1LJB1-F1
#
_entry.id   AF-A0A7S1LJB1-F1
#
_cell.length_a   1.000
_cell.length_b   1.000
_cell.length_c   1.000
_cell.angle_alpha   90.00
_cell.angle_beta   90.00
_cell.angle_gamma   90.00
#
_symmetry.space_group_name_H-M   'P 1'
#
loop_
_entity.id
_entity.type
_entity.pdbx_description
1 polymer ?
#
loop_
_entity_poly.entity_id
_entity_poly.type
_entity_poly.pdbx_seq_one_letter_code
_entity_poly.pdbx_strand_id
1 'polypeptide(L)'
;ITAANKTSKLQTEMGSFHVWWGPEYATSKECGGWPVSWETWPKKDRILEHFNVCARDYGMLPHVHFRTNVTEMDIIGPKDDINRYYNLTATPLDEGDAEIVPVSVMYNYPGSMTRNRIIEYPGEDIAEMHIGYGMNDEMPYDHLGGSGVAILGNGAFAVENVRTCCEYKARMIYIITRRKNLPSPRVPCWFVHQGPVPTPGRLVLEMFKPMYNITP
;
A
#
# COMPACT_ATOMS: atom_id res chain seq x y z
N ILE A 1 8.16 0.65 -1.73
CA ILE A 1 7.00 0.73 -0.80
C ILE A 1 7.52 1.12 0.58
N THR A 2 7.50 2.41 0.92
CA THR A 2 8.00 2.91 2.23
C THR A 2 6.89 2.89 3.29
N ALA A 3 5.67 3.25 2.90
CA ALA A 3 4.45 3.29 3.74
C ALA A 3 4.15 2.01 4.55
N ALA A 4 4.47 0.83 4.01
CA ALA A 4 4.22 -0.45 4.65
C ALA A 4 5.37 -0.84 5.58
N ASN A 5 5.04 -1.17 6.83
CA ASN A 5 6.00 -1.60 7.84
C ASN A 5 6.38 -3.08 7.64
N LYS A 6 7.41 -3.56 8.35
CA LYS A 6 7.91 -4.93 8.25
C LYS A 6 6.90 -6.02 8.61
N THR A 7 5.86 -5.69 9.39
CA THR A 7 4.80 -6.63 9.79
C THR A 7 3.53 -6.48 8.96
N SER A 8 3.48 -5.51 8.02
CA SER A 8 2.36 -5.28 7.13
C SER A 8 2.13 -6.50 6.25
N LYS A 9 0.85 -6.84 6.10
CA LYS A 9 0.36 -7.95 5.28
C LYS A 9 -0.64 -7.35 4.31
N LEU A 10 -0.70 -7.88 3.09
CA LEU A 10 -1.66 -7.41 2.09
C LEU A 10 -3.10 -7.42 2.66
N GLN A 11 -3.81 -6.30 2.48
CA GLN A 11 -5.17 -6.12 3.00
C GLN A 11 -6.22 -6.81 2.14
N THR A 12 -5.99 -6.85 0.83
CA THR A 12 -6.72 -7.69 -0.12
C THR A 12 -5.89 -8.94 -0.43
N GLU A 13 -6.54 -9.98 -0.91
CA GLU A 13 -5.90 -11.21 -1.33
C GLU A 13 -4.91 -11.00 -2.48
N MET A 14 -3.97 -11.93 -2.56
CA MET A 14 -2.94 -11.98 -3.59
C MET A 14 -3.48 -11.92 -5.03
N GLY A 15 -4.68 -12.48 -5.29
CA GLY A 15 -5.39 -12.41 -6.58
C GLY A 15 -5.53 -11.02 -7.17
N SER A 16 -5.66 -10.02 -6.30
CA SER A 16 -5.92 -8.64 -6.68
C SER A 16 -4.64 -7.80 -6.91
N PHE A 17 -3.46 -8.33 -6.54
CA PHE A 17 -2.15 -7.65 -6.70
C PHE A 17 -1.18 -8.41 -7.60
N HIS A 18 -1.68 -9.38 -8.37
CA HIS A 18 -0.91 -9.87 -9.51
C HIS A 18 -0.75 -8.74 -10.52
N VAL A 19 0.48 -8.56 -10.99
CA VAL A 19 0.78 -7.68 -12.12
C VAL A 19 0.00 -8.11 -13.36
N TRP A 20 -0.48 -9.35 -13.38
CA TRP A 20 -1.24 -9.94 -14.47
C TRP A 20 -2.73 -9.88 -14.17
N TRP A 21 -3.33 -8.75 -14.56
CA TRP A 21 -4.77 -8.62 -14.62
C TRP A 21 -5.28 -9.27 -15.91
N GLY A 22 -6.14 -10.29 -15.79
CA GLY A 22 -6.76 -10.99 -16.92
C GLY A 22 -6.88 -12.50 -16.66
N PRO A 23 -8.06 -13.13 -16.83
CA PRO A 23 -8.25 -14.57 -16.66
C PRO A 23 -7.24 -15.43 -17.44
N GLU A 24 -6.83 -14.95 -18.61
CA GLU A 24 -5.86 -15.56 -19.50
C GLU A 24 -4.42 -15.56 -18.95
N TYR A 25 -4.07 -14.57 -18.12
CA TYR A 25 -2.72 -14.45 -17.56
C TYR A 25 -2.61 -15.00 -16.14
N ALA A 26 -3.71 -14.96 -15.36
CA ALA A 26 -3.75 -15.48 -14.00
C ALA A 26 -3.47 -17.00 -13.90
N THR A 27 -3.69 -17.74 -14.99
CA THR A 27 -3.54 -19.20 -15.04
C THR A 27 -2.44 -19.69 -15.99
N SER A 28 -1.80 -18.80 -16.76
CA SER A 28 -0.77 -19.22 -17.73
C SER A 28 0.61 -19.32 -17.09
N LYS A 29 1.40 -20.31 -17.53
CA LYS A 29 2.82 -20.46 -17.14
C LYS A 29 3.75 -19.51 -17.88
N GLU A 30 3.29 -18.95 -18.99
CA GLU A 30 4.08 -18.13 -19.92
C GLU A 30 4.43 -16.77 -19.31
N CYS A 31 3.68 -16.33 -18.30
CA CYS A 31 3.90 -15.05 -17.64
C CYS A 31 4.50 -15.18 -16.24
N GLY A 32 4.83 -16.39 -15.76
CA GLY A 32 5.33 -16.65 -14.40
C GLY A 32 4.32 -17.37 -13.50
N GLY A 33 3.04 -17.39 -13.87
CA GLY A 33 1.95 -18.14 -13.23
C GLY A 33 1.64 -17.76 -11.78
N TRP A 34 0.40 -17.99 -11.35
CA TRP A 34 0.02 -17.83 -9.94
C TRP A 34 1.05 -18.58 -9.05
N PRO A 35 1.74 -17.91 -8.11
CA PRO A 35 2.72 -18.56 -7.27
C PRO A 35 1.99 -19.41 -6.22
N VAL A 36 1.69 -20.64 -6.61
CA VAL A 36 0.96 -21.65 -5.84
C VAL A 36 1.58 -21.98 -4.47
N SER A 37 2.85 -21.62 -4.27
CA SER A 37 3.59 -21.88 -3.03
C SER A 37 3.54 -20.74 -2.01
N TRP A 38 2.88 -19.62 -2.31
CA TRP A 38 2.86 -18.45 -1.43
C TRP A 38 1.68 -18.49 -0.46
N GLU A 39 1.84 -17.81 0.67
CA GLU A 39 0.72 -17.56 1.56
C GLU A 39 -0.36 -16.70 0.89
N THR A 40 -1.63 -16.95 1.23
CA THR A 40 -2.79 -16.24 0.65
C THR A 40 -2.75 -14.72 0.80
N TRP A 41 -2.09 -14.23 1.86
CA TRP A 41 -1.86 -12.80 2.12
C TRP A 41 -0.37 -12.55 2.31
N PRO A 42 0.38 -12.41 1.21
CA PRO A 42 1.83 -12.28 1.26
C PRO A 42 2.28 -11.02 1.98
N LYS A 43 3.49 -11.09 2.54
CA LYS A 43 4.19 -9.93 3.10
C LYS A 43 4.80 -9.06 1.99
N LYS A 44 5.20 -7.85 2.37
CA LYS A 44 5.86 -6.85 1.51
C LYS A 44 7.00 -7.44 0.65
N ASP A 45 7.90 -8.22 1.25
CA ASP A 45 9.08 -8.73 0.54
C ASP A 45 8.71 -9.68 -0.60
N ARG A 46 7.70 -10.53 -0.40
CA ARG A 46 7.15 -11.41 -1.44
C ARG A 46 6.53 -10.61 -2.58
N ILE A 47 5.75 -9.58 -2.27
CA ILE A 47 5.17 -8.70 -3.31
C ILE A 47 6.26 -8.01 -4.12
N LEU A 48 7.32 -7.51 -3.48
CA LEU A 48 8.45 -6.90 -4.18
C LEU A 48 9.24 -7.92 -5.02
N GLU A 49 9.43 -9.14 -4.52
CA GLU A 49 10.01 -10.25 -5.29
C GLU A 49 9.19 -10.51 -6.57
N HIS A 50 7.86 -10.54 -6.45
CA HIS A 50 6.96 -10.72 -7.60
C HIS A 50 7.11 -9.62 -8.65
N PHE A 51 7.11 -8.36 -8.23
CA PHE A 51 7.25 -7.23 -9.14
C PHE A 51 8.59 -7.24 -9.88
N ASN A 52 9.67 -7.63 -9.20
CA ASN A 52 10.98 -7.76 -9.84
C ASN A 52 11.03 -8.88 -10.88
N VAL A 53 10.41 -10.03 -10.59
CA VAL A 53 10.26 -11.12 -11.57
C VAL A 53 9.53 -10.63 -12.81
N CYS A 54 8.38 -9.96 -12.64
CA CYS A 54 7.61 -9.41 -13.75
C CYS A 54 8.42 -8.37 -14.54
N ALA A 55 9.07 -7.43 -13.86
CA ALA A 55 9.86 -6.39 -14.50
C ALA A 55 10.99 -6.96 -15.38
N ARG A 56 11.64 -8.03 -14.91
CA ARG A 56 12.69 -8.72 -15.65
C ARG A 56 12.13 -9.51 -16.84
N ASP A 57 11.11 -10.32 -16.61
CA ASP A 57 10.61 -11.27 -17.60
C ASP A 57 9.94 -10.56 -18.80
N TYR A 58 9.37 -9.36 -18.58
CA TYR A 58 8.82 -8.50 -19.63
C TYR A 58 9.83 -7.49 -20.22
N GLY A 59 11.10 -7.52 -19.77
CA GLY A 59 12.12 -6.61 -20.28
C GLY A 59 11.86 -5.14 -19.97
N MET A 60 11.15 -4.83 -18.87
CA MET A 60 10.84 -3.45 -18.48
C MET A 60 12.08 -2.71 -17.95
N LEU A 61 12.98 -3.42 -17.26
CA LEU A 61 14.10 -2.81 -16.52
C LEU A 61 15.00 -1.88 -17.36
N PRO A 62 15.38 -2.20 -18.62
CA PRO A 62 16.17 -1.29 -19.46
C PRO A 62 15.49 0.04 -19.79
N HIS A 63 14.18 0.15 -19.58
CA HIS A 63 13.38 1.34 -19.86
C HIS A 63 13.04 2.15 -18.60
N VAL A 64 13.54 1.75 -17.43
CA VAL A 64 13.28 2.42 -16.15
C VAL A 64 14.52 3.18 -15.71
N HIS A 65 14.38 4.49 -15.57
CA HIS A 65 15.39 5.36 -15.00
C HIS A 65 15.14 5.51 -13.50
N PHE A 66 15.80 4.66 -12.70
CA PHE A 66 15.72 4.75 -11.25
C PHE A 66 16.47 5.97 -10.72
N ARG A 67 16.07 6.44 -9.53
CA ARG A 67 16.68 7.59 -8.85
C ARG A 67 16.63 8.87 -9.68
N THR A 68 15.52 9.07 -10.40
CA THR A 68 15.27 10.26 -11.21
C THR A 68 13.87 10.78 -10.90
N ASN A 69 13.77 12.06 -10.59
CA ASN A 69 12.49 12.76 -10.44
C ASN A 69 12.12 13.45 -11.74
N VAL A 70 10.88 13.28 -12.19
CA VAL A 70 10.29 14.19 -13.17
C VAL A 70 9.75 15.40 -12.41
N THR A 71 10.37 16.56 -12.58
CA THR A 71 10.07 17.77 -11.79
C THR A 71 9.22 18.78 -12.54
N GLU A 72 9.34 18.82 -13.87
CA GLU A 72 8.65 19.79 -14.72
C GLU A 72 8.17 19.13 -16.02
N MET A 73 7.18 19.76 -16.64
CA MET A 73 6.62 19.35 -17.92
C MET A 73 6.29 20.58 -18.75
N ASP A 74 6.89 20.70 -19.92
CA ASP A 74 6.50 21.66 -20.93
C ASP A 74 5.62 21.00 -21.99
N ILE A 75 4.61 21.74 -22.42
CA ILE A 75 3.71 21.33 -23.50
C ILE A 75 4.16 22.04 -24.77
N ILE A 76 4.58 21.28 -25.77
CA ILE A 76 5.08 21.83 -27.02
C ILE A 76 4.04 21.65 -28.13
N GLY A 77 3.66 22.77 -28.73
CA GLY A 77 2.68 22.84 -29.83
C GLY A 77 1.24 23.17 -29.39
N PRO A 78 0.38 23.57 -30.33
CA PRO A 78 -1.04 23.87 -30.07
C PRO A 78 -1.82 22.64 -29.61
N LYS A 79 -2.95 22.87 -28.93
CA LYS A 79 -3.76 21.81 -28.29
C LYS A 79 -4.18 20.70 -29.26
N ASP A 80 -4.55 21.08 -30.47
CA ASP A 80 -5.15 20.21 -31.50
C ASP A 80 -4.15 19.83 -32.61
N ASP A 81 -2.86 20.12 -32.42
CA ASP A 81 -1.81 19.72 -33.36
C ASP A 81 -1.48 18.23 -33.20
N ILE A 82 -1.44 17.49 -34.32
CA ILE A 82 -1.06 16.08 -34.34
C ILE A 82 0.41 15.87 -33.93
N ASN A 83 1.25 16.89 -34.08
CA ASN A 83 2.66 16.87 -33.70
C ASN A 83 2.88 17.39 -32.28
N ARG A 84 1.82 17.63 -31.50
CA ARG A 84 1.95 18.07 -30.11
C ARG A 84 2.68 17.00 -29.29
N TYR A 85 3.65 17.44 -28.49
CA TYR A 85 4.42 16.57 -27.62
C TYR A 85 4.74 17.28 -26.29
N TYR A 86 5.44 16.58 -25.40
CA TYR A 86 5.78 17.06 -24.07
C TYR A 86 7.28 16.93 -23.85
N ASN A 87 7.89 17.93 -23.23
CA ASN A 87 9.24 17.84 -22.71
C ASN A 87 9.16 17.61 -21.20
N LEU A 88 9.75 16.52 -20.71
CA LEU A 88 9.84 16.23 -19.29
C LEU A 88 11.23 16.57 -18.77
N THR A 89 11.30 17.37 -17.71
CA THR A 89 12.56 17.63 -17.01
C THR A 89 12.81 16.52 -16.02
N ALA A 90 13.74 15.64 -16.34
CA ALA A 90 14.17 14.50 -15.54
C ALA A 90 15.43 14.87 -14.74
N THR A 91 15.27 15.07 -13.44
CA THR A 91 16.34 15.47 -12.52
C THR A 91 16.82 14.27 -11.72
N PRO A 92 18.12 13.89 -11.78
CA PRO A 92 18.69 12.87 -10.91
C PRO A 92 18.48 13.20 -9.42
N LEU A 93 18.22 12.19 -8.59
CA LEU A 93 18.18 12.35 -7.12
C LEU A 93 19.58 12.47 -6.51
N ASP A 94 20.59 11.96 -7.21
CA ASP A 94 22.00 12.10 -6.86
C ASP A 94 22.64 13.26 -7.62
N GLU A 95 23.97 13.33 -7.61
CA GLU A 95 24.71 14.29 -8.41
C GLU A 95 24.50 14.06 -9.92
N GLY A 96 24.16 15.11 -10.64
CA GLY A 96 23.98 15.10 -12.09
C GLY A 96 23.14 16.28 -12.57
N ASP A 97 23.25 16.59 -13.85
CA ASP A 97 22.43 17.63 -14.49
C ASP A 97 21.06 17.08 -14.88
N ALA A 98 20.05 17.95 -14.88
CA ALA A 98 18.72 17.60 -15.37
C ALA A 98 18.73 17.39 -16.89
N GLU A 99 17.99 16.40 -17.36
CA GLU A 99 17.83 16.08 -18.78
C GLU A 99 16.41 16.41 -19.24
N ILE A 100 16.27 16.89 -20.49
CA ILE A 100 14.97 17.06 -21.14
C ILE A 100 14.66 15.80 -21.96
N VAL A 101 13.58 15.12 -21.59
CA VAL A 101 13.11 13.91 -22.27
C VAL A 101 11.84 14.23 -23.08
N PRO A 102 11.92 14.29 -24.43
CA PRO A 102 10.75 14.53 -25.26
C PRO A 102 9.89 13.26 -25.37
N VAL A 103 8.58 13.39 -25.15
CA VAL A 103 7.60 12.29 -25.21
C VAL A 103 6.32 12.70 -25.91
N SER A 104 5.68 11.78 -26.63
CA SER A 104 4.40 12.05 -27.30
C SER A 104 3.19 11.72 -26.41
N VAL A 105 3.35 10.79 -25.45
CA VAL A 105 2.30 10.31 -24.56
C VAL A 105 2.88 10.12 -23.16
N MET A 106 2.07 10.39 -22.14
CA MET A 106 2.44 10.21 -20.74
C MET A 106 1.41 9.37 -20.00
N TYR A 107 1.90 8.40 -19.24
CA TYR A 107 1.12 7.69 -18.24
C TYR A 107 1.71 8.01 -16.87
N ASN A 108 0.89 8.55 -15.96
CA ASN A 108 1.33 8.96 -14.64
C ASN A 108 0.78 8.00 -13.57
N TYR A 109 1.69 7.35 -12.84
CA TYR A 109 1.37 6.40 -11.78
C TYR A 109 2.09 6.78 -10.47
N PRO A 110 1.84 7.98 -9.90
CA PRO A 110 2.55 8.43 -8.70
C PRO A 110 2.13 7.65 -7.44
N GLY A 111 1.13 6.77 -7.58
CA GLY A 111 0.46 6.10 -6.49
C GLY A 111 -0.40 7.06 -5.67
N SER A 112 -0.99 6.52 -4.61
CA SER A 112 -1.65 7.28 -3.55
C SER A 112 -0.88 7.07 -2.24
N MET A 113 -1.13 7.91 -1.24
CA MET A 113 -0.48 7.81 0.09
C MET A 113 1.03 8.08 0.10
N THR A 114 1.52 8.96 -0.79
CA THR A 114 2.94 9.36 -0.86
C THR A 114 3.31 10.49 0.11
N ARG A 115 2.33 11.20 0.65
CA ARG A 115 2.52 12.27 1.64
C ARG A 115 1.72 11.95 2.89
N ASN A 116 2.43 11.88 4.02
CA ASN A 116 1.82 11.66 5.32
C ASN A 116 1.22 12.97 5.82
N ARG A 117 -0.02 12.91 6.31
CA ARG A 117 -0.59 14.00 7.10
C ARG A 117 -0.15 13.78 8.54
N ILE A 118 0.93 14.45 8.92
CA ILE A 118 1.41 14.50 10.31
C ILE A 118 0.64 15.61 11.03
N ILE A 119 0.15 15.29 12.22
CA ILE A 119 -0.57 16.22 13.09
C ILE A 119 0.16 16.17 14.41
N GLU A 120 0.68 17.32 14.85
CA GLU A 120 1.23 17.50 16.18
C GLU A 120 0.08 17.71 17.16
N TYR A 121 0.06 16.94 18.24
CA TYR A 121 -0.93 17.08 19.30
C TYR A 121 -0.36 17.90 20.47
N PRO A 122 -1.18 18.74 21.14
CA PRO A 122 -0.71 19.50 22.28
C PRO A 122 -0.11 18.61 23.37
N GLY A 123 1.10 18.94 23.82
CA GLY A 123 1.81 18.23 24.88
C GLY A 123 2.64 17.03 24.42
N GLU A 124 2.70 16.72 23.12
CA GLU A 124 3.59 15.69 22.57
C GLU A 124 5.08 16.00 22.83
N ASP A 125 5.45 17.28 22.87
CA ASP A 125 6.80 17.78 23.09
C ASP A 125 7.32 17.55 24.52
N ILE A 126 6.42 17.45 25.49
CA ILE A 126 6.73 17.21 26.91
C ILE A 126 6.38 15.79 27.36
N ALA A 127 5.84 14.96 26.48
CA ALA A 127 5.41 13.62 26.82
C ALA A 127 6.62 12.67 26.89
N GLU A 128 6.80 11.99 28.02
CA GLU A 128 7.83 10.95 28.21
C GLU A 128 7.40 9.61 27.60
N MET A 129 7.01 9.61 26.32
CA MET A 129 6.56 8.42 25.60
C MET A 129 7.14 8.37 24.18
N HIS A 130 7.16 7.16 23.60
CA HIS A 130 7.50 7.00 22.19
C HIS A 130 6.32 7.45 21.33
N ILE A 131 6.55 8.51 20.54
CA ILE A 131 5.61 9.03 19.55
C ILE A 131 6.19 8.73 18.18
N GLY A 132 5.37 8.15 17.31
CA GLY A 132 5.80 7.78 15.97
C GLY A 132 4.60 7.60 15.06
N TYR A 133 4.87 7.63 13.75
CA TYR A 133 3.83 7.40 12.79
C TYR A 133 3.58 5.90 12.61
N GLY A 134 2.31 5.49 12.62
CA GLY A 134 1.91 4.08 12.47
C GLY A 134 2.09 3.49 11.07
N MET A 135 2.86 4.17 10.21
CA MET A 135 3.27 3.73 8.88
C MET A 135 4.80 3.71 8.84
N ASN A 136 5.39 2.97 7.90
CA ASN A 136 6.83 2.72 7.86
C ASN A 136 7.34 1.98 9.12
N ASP A 137 8.66 1.89 9.28
CA ASP A 137 9.32 1.24 10.42
C ASP A 137 9.76 2.25 11.51
N GLU A 138 9.05 3.38 11.65
CA GLU A 138 9.40 4.46 12.61
C GLU A 138 9.11 4.09 14.07
N MET A 139 8.13 3.20 14.33
CA MET A 139 7.77 2.82 15.70
C MET A 139 8.75 1.75 16.24
N PRO A 140 9.39 1.98 17.40
CA PRO A 140 10.32 1.01 17.98
C PRO A 140 9.56 -0.15 18.64
N TYR A 141 9.27 -1.19 17.85
CA TYR A 141 8.44 -2.33 18.28
C TYR A 141 8.96 -3.08 19.52
N ASP A 142 10.26 -3.01 19.81
CA ASP A 142 10.87 -3.69 20.95
C ASP A 142 10.40 -3.15 22.31
N HIS A 143 9.84 -1.93 22.34
CA HIS A 143 9.29 -1.30 23.55
C HIS A 143 7.80 -1.61 23.78
N LEU A 144 7.18 -2.43 22.92
CA LEU A 144 5.74 -2.72 23.03
C LEU A 144 5.41 -3.73 24.14
N GLY A 145 6.36 -4.58 24.55
CA GLY A 145 6.12 -5.61 25.56
C GLY A 145 5.71 -5.02 26.91
N GLY A 146 4.50 -5.34 27.38
CA GLY A 146 3.97 -4.87 28.66
C GLY A 146 3.58 -3.38 28.70
N SER A 147 3.73 -2.63 27.60
CA SER A 147 3.42 -1.20 27.56
C SER A 147 1.94 -0.93 27.30
N GLY A 148 1.52 0.31 27.59
CA GLY A 148 0.24 0.83 27.15
C GLY A 148 0.41 1.58 25.83
N VAL A 149 -0.44 1.30 24.84
CA VAL A 149 -0.35 1.89 23.50
C VAL A 149 -1.63 2.65 23.18
N ALA A 150 -1.48 3.88 22.69
CA ALA A 150 -2.57 4.67 22.12
C ALA A 150 -2.36 4.82 20.61
N ILE A 151 -3.36 4.44 19.83
CA ILE A 151 -3.40 4.55 18.36
C ILE A 151 -4.39 5.65 18.00
N LEU A 152 -3.91 6.72 17.38
CA LEU A 152 -4.72 7.86 16.95
C LEU A 152 -5.25 7.64 15.53
N GLY A 153 -6.55 7.42 15.40
CA GLY A 153 -7.24 7.12 14.14
C GLY A 153 -7.66 5.66 14.02
N ASN A 154 -8.72 5.40 13.24
CA ASN A 154 -9.28 4.07 13.00
C ASN A 154 -9.28 3.74 11.49
N GLY A 155 -8.14 3.96 10.84
CA GLY A 155 -7.91 3.58 9.45
C GLY A 155 -7.41 2.14 9.33
N ALA A 156 -7.11 1.71 8.10
CA ALA A 156 -6.64 0.35 7.86
C ALA A 156 -5.30 0.04 8.56
N PHE A 157 -4.38 1.02 8.61
CA PHE A 157 -3.15 0.92 9.40
C PHE A 157 -3.38 0.80 10.92
N ALA A 158 -4.48 1.33 11.46
CA ALA A 158 -4.78 1.18 12.88
C ALA A 158 -5.05 -0.29 13.23
N VAL A 159 -5.81 -1.01 12.40
CA VAL A 159 -6.07 -2.44 12.58
C VAL A 159 -4.78 -3.26 12.48
N GLU A 160 -3.89 -2.91 11.55
CA GLU A 160 -2.56 -3.53 11.46
C GLU A 160 -1.71 -3.28 12.70
N ASN A 161 -1.68 -2.05 13.20
CA ASN A 161 -0.90 -1.70 14.38
C ASN A 161 -1.47 -2.35 15.65
N VAL A 162 -2.79 -2.49 15.79
CA VAL A 162 -3.38 -3.29 16.87
C VAL A 162 -2.87 -4.72 16.83
N ARG A 163 -2.89 -5.37 15.65
CA ARG A 163 -2.35 -6.73 15.49
C ARG A 163 -0.89 -6.78 15.94
N THR A 164 -0.05 -5.86 15.46
CA THR A 164 1.36 -5.79 15.85
C THR A 164 1.53 -5.60 17.36
N CYS A 165 0.77 -4.72 17.99
CA CYS A 165 0.81 -4.53 19.44
C CYS A 165 0.44 -5.81 20.20
N CYS A 166 -0.57 -6.55 19.74
CA CYS A 166 -0.92 -7.85 20.31
C CYS A 166 0.20 -8.88 20.14
N GLU A 167 0.79 -8.99 18.94
CA GLU A 167 1.92 -9.89 18.65
C GLU A 167 3.13 -9.61 19.55
N TYR A 168 3.37 -8.35 19.89
CA TYR A 168 4.44 -7.89 20.79
C TYR A 168 4.01 -7.80 22.26
N LYS A 169 2.84 -8.34 22.63
CA LYS A 169 2.38 -8.43 24.02
C LYS A 169 2.24 -7.07 24.72
N ALA A 170 1.75 -6.06 24.01
CA ALA A 170 1.29 -4.82 24.65
C ALA A 170 0.26 -5.15 25.73
N ARG A 171 0.40 -4.53 26.91
CA ARG A 171 -0.49 -4.77 28.06
C ARG A 171 -1.89 -4.23 27.78
N MET A 172 -1.98 -3.08 27.12
CA MET A 172 -3.23 -2.41 26.84
C MET A 172 -3.13 -1.62 25.54
N ILE A 173 -4.19 -1.65 24.73
CA ILE A 173 -4.23 -0.97 23.43
C ILE A 173 -5.52 -0.14 23.36
N TYR A 174 -5.38 1.16 23.12
CA TYR A 174 -6.48 2.10 22.94
C TYR A 174 -6.52 2.58 21.49
N ILE A 175 -7.68 2.49 20.84
CA ILE A 175 -7.93 3.20 19.58
C ILE A 175 -8.70 4.47 19.90
N ILE A 176 -8.09 5.63 19.65
CA ILE A 176 -8.72 6.94 19.79
C ILE A 176 -9.17 7.38 18.41
N THR A 177 -10.48 7.51 18.19
CA THR A 177 -11.01 7.87 16.88
C THR A 177 -12.24 8.76 16.96
N ARG A 178 -12.38 9.66 15.98
CA ARG A 178 -13.59 10.48 15.79
C ARG A 178 -14.73 9.68 15.14
N ARG A 179 -14.39 8.74 14.26
CA ARG A 179 -15.35 7.89 13.53
C ARG A 179 -15.04 6.43 13.78
N LYS A 180 -16.07 5.65 14.09
CA LYS A 180 -15.95 4.20 14.28
C LYS A 180 -16.12 3.53 12.93
N ASN A 181 -15.05 2.88 12.45
CA ASN A 181 -15.10 1.99 11.31
C ASN A 181 -15.29 0.57 11.82
N LEU A 182 -16.09 -0.23 11.10
CA LEU A 182 -16.22 -1.66 11.35
C LEU A 182 -15.01 -2.36 10.73
N PRO A 183 -14.16 -3.05 11.50
CA PRO A 183 -13.14 -3.91 10.92
C PRO A 183 -13.80 -4.98 10.03
N SER A 184 -13.40 -5.01 8.76
CA SER A 184 -13.84 -6.03 7.81
C SER A 184 -12.87 -7.20 7.81
N PRO A 185 -13.29 -8.44 8.08
CA PRO A 185 -12.42 -9.59 7.94
C PRO A 185 -12.03 -9.80 6.47
N ARG A 186 -10.83 -10.35 6.24
CA ARG A 186 -10.28 -10.50 4.88
C ARG A 186 -11.11 -11.43 3.98
N VAL A 187 -11.69 -12.50 4.54
CA VAL A 187 -12.48 -13.47 3.77
C VAL A 187 -13.75 -12.85 3.16
N PRO A 188 -14.58 -12.11 3.92
CA PRO A 188 -15.65 -11.30 3.34
C PRO A 188 -15.17 -10.29 2.29
N CYS A 189 -14.05 -9.58 2.51
CA CYS A 189 -13.51 -8.67 1.51
C CYS A 189 -13.19 -9.39 0.19
N TRP A 190 -12.52 -10.55 0.28
CA TRP A 190 -12.20 -11.38 -0.87
C TRP A 190 -13.46 -11.77 -1.64
N PHE A 191 -14.49 -12.26 -0.94
CA PHE A 191 -15.77 -12.62 -1.57
C PHE A 191 -16.38 -11.44 -2.34
N VAL A 192 -16.35 -10.23 -1.76
CA VAL A 192 -16.87 -9.02 -2.43
C VAL A 192 -16.11 -8.71 -3.72
N HIS A 193 -14.81 -8.98 -3.79
CA HIS A 193 -13.99 -8.74 -4.99
C HIS A 193 -14.18 -9.77 -6.10
N GLN A 194 -14.80 -10.93 -5.83
CA GLN A 194 -15.04 -11.95 -6.86
C GLN A 194 -16.30 -11.69 -7.69
N GLY A 195 -17.20 -10.82 -7.21
CA GLY A 195 -18.49 -10.61 -7.84
C GLY A 195 -18.41 -9.70 -9.08
N PRO A 196 -19.06 -10.05 -10.21
CA PRO A 196 -19.24 -9.12 -11.33
C PRO A 196 -20.22 -7.98 -11.00
N VAL A 197 -20.93 -8.10 -9.88
CA VAL A 197 -21.88 -7.12 -9.37
C VAL A 197 -21.57 -6.80 -7.91
N PRO A 198 -21.85 -5.57 -7.44
CA PRO A 198 -21.65 -5.20 -6.05
C PRO A 198 -22.41 -6.15 -5.10
N THR A 199 -21.71 -6.68 -4.11
CA THR A 199 -22.33 -7.53 -3.08
C THR A 199 -23.24 -6.69 -2.19
N PRO A 200 -24.51 -7.09 -1.94
CA PRO A 200 -25.40 -6.35 -1.05
C PRO A 200 -24.83 -6.21 0.35
N GLY A 201 -24.83 -4.99 0.91
CA GLY A 201 -24.23 -4.70 2.22
C GLY A 201 -24.78 -5.56 3.37
N ARG A 202 -26.07 -5.90 3.35
CA ARG A 202 -26.69 -6.87 4.28
C ARG A 202 -25.93 -8.19 4.30
N LEU A 203 -25.63 -8.75 3.13
CA LEU A 203 -24.96 -10.05 3.03
C LEU A 203 -23.54 -9.96 3.60
N VAL A 204 -22.83 -8.87 3.30
CA VAL A 204 -21.48 -8.61 3.82
C VAL A 204 -21.50 -8.52 5.35
N LEU A 205 -22.46 -7.79 5.93
CA LEU A 205 -22.59 -7.69 7.38
C LEU A 205 -22.96 -9.02 8.05
N GLU A 206 -23.78 -9.85 7.41
CA GLU A 206 -24.04 -11.22 7.88
C GLU A 206 -22.74 -12.06 7.93
N MET A 207 -21.88 -11.92 6.91
CA MET A 207 -20.58 -12.60 6.89
C MET A 207 -19.61 -12.09 7.97
N PHE A 208 -19.80 -10.87 8.50
CA PHE A 208 -18.97 -10.33 9.57
C PHE A 208 -19.36 -10.88 10.95
N LYS A 209 -20.60 -11.34 11.13
CA LYS A 209 -21.16 -11.76 12.43
C LYS A 209 -20.26 -12.71 13.22
N PRO A 210 -19.62 -13.76 12.63
CA PRO A 210 -18.76 -14.66 13.39
C PRO A 210 -17.60 -13.95 14.09
N MET A 211 -17.05 -12.87 13.51
CA MET A 211 -15.98 -12.08 14.11
C MET A 211 -16.48 -11.21 15.27
N TYR A 212 -17.77 -10.93 15.37
CA TYR A 212 -18.34 -10.12 16.45
C TYR A 212 -19.04 -10.94 17.53
N ASN A 213 -19.35 -12.21 17.23
CA ASN A 213 -19.86 -13.19 18.18
C ASN A 213 -18.72 -13.87 18.96
N ILE A 214 -17.70 -13.11 19.35
CA ILE A 214 -16.61 -13.58 20.22
C ILE A 214 -16.99 -13.30 21.68
N THR A 215 -18.04 -13.96 22.13
CA THR A 215 -18.31 -14.17 23.56
C THR A 215 -18.78 -15.62 23.71
N PRO A 216 -18.30 -16.36 24.73
CA PRO A 216 -18.93 -17.61 25.17
C PRO A 216 -20.43 -17.43 25.46
#